data_AF-A0A4Y1ZQH8-F1
#
_entry.id   AF-A0A4Y1ZQH8-F1
#
_cell.length_a   1.000
_cell.length_b   1.000
_cell.length_c   1.000
_cell.angle_alpha   90.00
_cell.angle_beta   90.00
_cell.angle_gamma   90.00
#
_symmetry.space_group_name_H-M   'P 1'
#
loop_
_entity.id
_entity.type
_entity.pdbx_description
1 polymer ?
#
loop_
_entity_poly.entity_id
_entity_poly.type
_entity_poly.pdbx_seq_one_letter_code
_entity_poly.pdbx_strand_id
1 'polypeptide(L)'
;WTVNGELRVGVFARRPIFVGEEFTLDYQFQRYGREAQKCFCGSAICSGYIGGEKQISIDAYSGVKSSTAKRKKGSDDKKREWEDLALEEEIEKLNSVKGLRNREETLKFARLMVRAEESSARHQLLDIIIKTEEQACLRLFLDYHGLPLLWSWMTDTVELDLKVKILQVLALLPVSNKTMLLDSKVMNIVEKWVEEFTADKQENSDIKALQCSVTSPSE
;
A
#
# COMPACT_ATOMS: atom_id res chain seq x y z
N TRP A 1 -6.10 -10.97 -5.97
CA TRP A 1 -6.47 -11.89 -4.89
C TRP A 1 -5.76 -11.42 -3.63
N THR A 2 -6.40 -11.42 -2.45
CA THR A 2 -5.74 -11.02 -1.20
C THR A 2 -5.41 -12.26 -0.38
N VAL A 3 -4.14 -12.48 -0.08
CA VAL A 3 -3.66 -13.64 0.70
C VAL A 3 -2.85 -13.10 1.87
N ASN A 4 -3.29 -13.39 3.09
CA ASN A 4 -2.67 -12.90 4.34
C ASN A 4 -2.55 -11.36 4.41
N GLY A 5 -3.56 -10.64 3.92
CA GLY A 5 -3.56 -9.17 3.92
C GLY A 5 -2.80 -8.53 2.77
N GLU A 6 -1.99 -9.28 2.01
CA GLU A 6 -1.24 -8.76 0.88
C GLU A 6 -1.98 -8.96 -0.45
N LEU A 7 -1.97 -7.93 -1.31
CA LEU A 7 -2.50 -8.00 -2.67
C LEU A 7 -1.59 -8.87 -3.54
N ARG A 8 -2.16 -9.89 -4.18
CA ARG A 8 -1.45 -10.87 -5.01
C ARG A 8 -2.08 -11.01 -6.40
N VAL A 9 -1.21 -11.19 -7.39
CA VAL A 9 -1.58 -11.51 -8.77
C VAL A 9 -1.67 -13.03 -8.91
N GLY A 10 -2.79 -13.52 -9.45
CA GLY A 10 -2.97 -14.93 -9.78
C GLY A 10 -2.62 -15.18 -11.25
N VAL A 11 -1.82 -16.22 -11.51
CA VAL A 11 -1.49 -16.67 -12.87
C VAL A 11 -2.30 -17.93 -13.15
N PHE A 12 -3.11 -17.90 -14.20
CA PHE A 12 -4.02 -19.00 -14.54
C PHE A 12 -3.69 -19.55 -15.93
N ALA A 13 -3.64 -20.88 -16.04
CA ALA A 13 -3.47 -21.55 -17.31
C ALA A 13 -4.83 -21.66 -18.02
N ARG A 14 -4.90 -21.29 -19.31
CA ARG A 14 -6.10 -21.48 -20.15
C ARG A 14 -6.21 -22.90 -20.72
N ARG A 15 -5.22 -23.74 -20.45
CA ARG A 15 -5.13 -25.12 -20.92
C ARG A 15 -4.55 -26.01 -19.82
N PRO A 16 -4.75 -27.33 -19.87
CA PRO A 16 -4.03 -28.26 -19.03
C PRO A 16 -2.50 -28.04 -19.15
N ILE A 17 -1.82 -28.06 -18.02
CA ILE A 17 -0.36 -28.07 -17.91
C ILE A 17 0.04 -29.48 -17.48
N PHE A 18 0.94 -30.11 -18.25
CA PHE A 18 1.39 -31.46 -17.96
C PHE A 18 2.53 -31.48 -16.93
N VAL A 19 2.70 -32.62 -16.27
CA VAL A 19 3.79 -32.81 -15.30
C VAL A 19 5.14 -32.66 -16.00
N GLY A 20 5.98 -31.75 -15.50
CA GLY A 20 7.30 -31.45 -16.06
C GLY A 20 7.29 -30.41 -17.18
N GLU A 21 6.13 -29.84 -17.53
CA GLU A 21 6.02 -28.79 -18.53
C GLU A 21 6.53 -27.44 -17.99
N GLU A 22 7.58 -26.90 -18.61
CA GLU A 22 8.09 -25.57 -18.30
C GLU A 22 7.18 -24.49 -18.90
N PHE A 23 6.75 -23.54 -18.08
CA PHE A 23 6.06 -22.34 -18.54
C PHE A 23 6.85 -21.10 -18.11
N THR A 24 7.03 -20.17 -19.06
CA THR A 24 7.77 -18.93 -18.85
C THR A 24 6.78 -17.78 -18.87
N LEU A 25 6.65 -17.06 -17.76
CA LEU A 25 5.85 -15.85 -17.65
C LEU A 25 6.78 -14.63 -17.70
N ASP A 26 6.73 -13.86 -18.77
CA ASP A 26 7.35 -12.54 -18.83
C ASP A 26 6.43 -11.54 -18.12
N TYR A 27 6.87 -11.04 -16.97
CA TYR A 27 6.08 -10.19 -16.09
C TYR A 27 5.84 -8.77 -16.64
N GLN A 28 6.33 -8.42 -17.84
CA GLN A 28 6.22 -7.08 -18.47
C GLN A 28 6.03 -5.96 -17.43
N PHE A 29 7.10 -5.78 -16.65
CA PHE A 29 7.29 -4.86 -15.52
C PHE A 29 6.24 -3.73 -15.37
N GLN A 30 5.12 -4.01 -14.70
CA GLN A 30 4.54 -3.04 -13.78
C GLN A 30 4.94 -3.46 -12.37
N ARG A 31 5.92 -2.74 -11.82
CA ARG A 31 6.42 -2.98 -10.46
C ARG A 31 5.28 -2.72 -9.47
N TYR A 32 5.01 -3.71 -8.63
CA TYR A 32 4.26 -3.54 -7.40
C TYR A 32 5.22 -3.88 -6.26
N GLY A 33 5.68 -2.86 -5.52
CA GLY A 33 6.65 -3.00 -4.42
C GLY A 33 8.10 -2.64 -4.78
N ARG A 34 8.89 -2.27 -3.75
CA ARG A 34 10.29 -1.79 -3.87
C ARG A 34 11.33 -2.91 -3.77
N GLU A 35 11.04 -3.98 -3.03
CA GLU A 35 12.02 -5.02 -2.73
C GLU A 35 12.03 -6.16 -3.76
N ALA A 36 13.24 -6.56 -4.19
CA ALA A 36 13.42 -7.72 -5.06
C ALA A 36 13.09 -9.00 -4.30
N GLN A 37 12.17 -9.81 -4.83
CA GLN A 37 11.74 -11.04 -4.18
C GLN A 37 12.63 -12.22 -4.58
N LYS A 38 12.99 -13.08 -3.63
CA LYS A 38 13.76 -14.30 -3.91
C LYS A 38 12.94 -15.25 -4.78
N CYS A 39 13.51 -15.74 -5.88
CA CYS A 39 12.89 -16.72 -6.75
C CYS A 39 13.17 -18.14 -6.22
N PHE A 40 12.14 -18.99 -6.21
CA PHE A 40 12.21 -20.37 -5.70
C PHE A 40 11.91 -21.42 -6.79
N CYS A 41 12.01 -21.06 -8.09
CA CYS A 41 11.63 -21.96 -9.18
C CYS A 41 12.60 -23.13 -9.41
N GLY A 42 13.82 -23.07 -8.86
CA GLY A 42 14.81 -24.15 -8.97
C GLY A 42 15.43 -24.35 -10.36
N SER A 43 15.10 -23.51 -11.34
CA SER A 43 15.66 -23.61 -12.70
C SER A 43 17.14 -23.23 -12.73
N ALA A 44 17.94 -23.98 -13.48
CA ALA A 44 19.38 -23.75 -13.65
C ALA A 44 19.71 -22.42 -14.33
N ILE A 45 18.76 -21.85 -15.09
CA ILE A 45 18.90 -20.57 -15.79
C ILE A 45 18.16 -19.42 -15.09
N CYS A 46 17.72 -19.63 -13.84
CA CYS A 46 17.00 -18.61 -13.08
C CYS A 46 17.93 -17.44 -12.67
N SER A 47 17.42 -16.21 -12.75
CA SER A 47 18.10 -15.01 -12.20
C SER A 47 18.20 -14.99 -10.67
N GLY A 48 17.57 -15.94 -9.97
CA GLY A 48 17.54 -16.07 -8.50
C GLY A 48 16.64 -15.06 -7.79
N TYR A 49 16.29 -13.95 -8.45
CA TYR A 49 15.45 -12.88 -7.90
C TYR A 49 14.47 -12.36 -8.95
N ILE A 50 13.27 -12.01 -8.48
CA ILE A 50 12.20 -11.35 -9.23
C ILE A 50 12.30 -9.85 -8.93
N GLY A 51 12.39 -9.00 -9.96
CA GLY A 51 12.40 -7.55 -9.79
C GLY A 51 13.79 -6.89 -9.64
N GLY A 52 14.89 -7.66 -9.68
CA GLY A 52 16.26 -7.13 -9.61
C GLY A 52 16.75 -6.51 -10.94
N GLU A 53 17.64 -5.53 -10.86
CA GLU A 53 18.29 -4.93 -12.04
C GLU A 53 19.16 -5.98 -12.73
N LYS A 54 18.95 -6.22 -14.03
CA LYS A 54 19.81 -7.09 -14.85
C LYS A 54 21.17 -6.40 -15.03
N GLN A 55 22.09 -6.62 -14.11
CA GLN A 55 23.50 -6.66 -14.50
C GLN A 55 23.68 -8.00 -15.21
N ILE A 56 23.47 -8.01 -16.53
CA ILE A 56 23.95 -9.11 -17.36
C ILE A 56 25.47 -9.06 -17.27
N SER A 57 26.06 -9.79 -16.33
CA SER A 57 27.50 -10.05 -16.33
C SER A 57 27.79 -10.93 -17.55
N ILE A 58 28.33 -10.32 -18.60
CA ILE A 58 28.94 -10.98 -19.75
C ILE A 58 30.27 -11.59 -19.26
N ASP A 59 30.23 -12.51 -18.29
CA ASP A 59 31.43 -13.13 -17.72
C ASP A 59 31.32 -14.67 -17.67
N ALA A 60 30.23 -15.25 -18.20
CA ALA A 60 30.02 -16.70 -18.21
C ALA A 60 30.87 -17.46 -19.26
N TYR A 61 31.98 -16.90 -19.76
CA TYR A 61 32.91 -17.63 -20.64
C TYR A 61 34.39 -17.64 -20.18
N SER A 62 34.70 -17.16 -18.98
CA SER A 62 36.09 -17.27 -18.49
C SER A 62 36.11 -17.48 -16.98
N GLY A 63 36.33 -18.72 -16.58
CA GLY A 63 36.50 -19.07 -15.18
C GLY A 63 37.73 -18.39 -14.58
N VAL A 64 37.50 -17.54 -13.58
CA VAL A 64 38.48 -17.19 -12.55
C VAL A 64 37.73 -17.02 -11.22
N LYS A 65 38.19 -17.76 -10.20
CA LYS A 65 37.76 -17.59 -8.80
C LYS A 65 38.43 -16.36 -8.21
N SER A 66 37.70 -15.48 -7.55
CA SER A 66 38.14 -14.85 -6.29
C SER A 66 37.05 -14.02 -5.61
N SER A 67 36.73 -14.43 -4.37
CA SER A 67 36.53 -13.61 -3.18
C SER A 67 35.97 -12.18 -3.33
N THR A 68 34.84 -11.86 -2.68
CA THR A 68 34.77 -11.51 -1.24
C THR A 68 33.38 -10.96 -0.96
N ALA A 69 32.59 -11.67 -0.15
CA ALA A 69 31.36 -11.14 0.42
C ALA A 69 31.72 -10.07 1.47
N LYS A 70 31.71 -8.78 1.10
CA LYS A 70 31.75 -7.67 2.05
C LYS A 70 30.83 -6.51 1.62
N ARG A 71 29.75 -6.36 2.39
CA ARG A 71 28.97 -5.14 2.69
C ARG A 71 28.36 -4.36 1.51
N LYS A 72 27.10 -4.66 1.17
CA LYS A 72 26.20 -3.84 0.33
C LYS A 72 25.18 -3.00 1.12
N LYS A 73 25.35 -2.80 2.44
CA LYS A 73 24.34 -2.11 3.26
C LYS A 73 24.13 -0.64 2.85
N GLY A 74 25.21 0.13 2.66
CA GLY A 74 25.11 1.55 2.29
C GLY A 74 24.67 1.85 0.85
N SER A 75 24.67 0.86 -0.06
CA SER A 75 24.15 1.05 -1.42
C SER A 75 22.63 0.95 -1.48
N ASP A 76 22.04 0.15 -0.59
CA ASP A 76 20.58 -0.05 -0.55
C ASP A 76 19.90 1.13 0.15
N ASP A 77 20.49 1.63 1.25
CA ASP A 77 20.00 2.83 1.95
C ASP A 77 19.94 4.06 1.01
N LYS A 78 21.02 4.32 0.26
CA LYS A 78 21.07 5.43 -0.70
C LYS A 78 20.09 5.25 -1.87
N LYS A 79 19.79 4.01 -2.24
CA LYS A 79 18.79 3.71 -3.28
C LYS A 79 17.37 3.97 -2.76
N ARG A 80 17.07 3.60 -1.52
CA ARG A 80 15.79 3.88 -0.85
C ARG A 80 15.53 5.39 -0.79
N GLU A 81 16.50 6.17 -0.33
CA GLU A 81 16.40 7.64 -0.28
C GLU A 81 16.06 8.25 -1.66
N TRP A 82 16.71 7.78 -2.74
CA TRP A 82 16.40 8.26 -4.09
C TRP A 82 15.00 7.86 -4.56
N GLU A 83 14.54 6.65 -4.24
CA GLU A 83 13.19 6.17 -4.58
C GLU A 83 12.11 6.92 -3.80
N ASP A 84 12.37 7.29 -2.55
CA ASP A 84 11.48 8.12 -1.71
C ASP A 84 11.38 9.54 -2.27
N LEU A 85 12.51 10.18 -2.57
CA LEU A 85 12.53 11.50 -3.20
C LEU A 85 11.80 11.53 -4.54
N ALA A 86 11.98 10.49 -5.36
CA ALA A 86 11.27 10.38 -6.63
C ALA A 86 9.76 10.21 -6.44
N LEU A 87 9.34 9.47 -5.41
CA LEU A 87 7.92 9.30 -5.08
C LEU A 87 7.30 10.62 -4.62
N GLU A 88 7.99 11.37 -3.76
CA GLU A 88 7.53 12.70 -3.31
C GLU A 88 7.37 13.67 -4.48
N GLU A 89 8.34 13.72 -5.40
CA GLU A 89 8.25 14.56 -6.61
C GLU A 89 7.05 14.16 -7.50
N GLU A 90 6.76 12.85 -7.59
CA GLU A 90 5.59 12.36 -8.31
C GLU A 90 4.27 12.77 -7.64
N ILE A 91 4.20 12.81 -6.31
CA ILE A 91 3.03 13.27 -5.54
C ILE A 91 2.84 14.77 -5.73
N GLU A 92 3.90 15.56 -5.62
CA GLU A 92 3.85 17.01 -5.79
C GLU A 92 3.30 17.39 -7.18
N LYS A 93 3.73 16.68 -8.22
CA LYS A 93 3.21 16.86 -9.59
C LYS A 93 1.72 16.58 -9.73
N LEU A 94 1.15 15.73 -8.88
CA LEU A 94 -0.29 15.43 -8.87
C LEU A 94 -1.09 16.36 -7.95
N ASN A 95 -0.45 17.13 -7.08
CA ASN A 95 -1.09 18.03 -6.11
C ASN A 95 -1.59 19.31 -6.79
N SER A 96 -2.58 19.15 -7.68
CA SER A 96 -3.29 20.25 -8.32
C SER A 96 -4.33 20.87 -7.38
N VAL A 97 -4.69 22.13 -7.59
CA VAL A 97 -5.70 22.85 -6.80
C VAL A 97 -7.05 22.11 -6.79
N LYS A 98 -7.39 21.39 -7.87
CA LYS A 98 -8.66 20.67 -8.04
C LYS A 98 -8.54 19.13 -7.90
N GLY A 99 -7.42 18.64 -7.36
CA GLY A 99 -7.15 17.21 -7.26
C GLY A 99 -6.93 16.53 -8.62
N LEU A 100 -7.48 15.33 -8.80
CA LEU A 100 -7.32 14.49 -9.99
C LEU A 100 -8.28 14.93 -11.12
N ARG A 101 -7.75 15.04 -12.34
CA ARG A 101 -8.51 15.64 -13.47
C ARG A 101 -8.79 14.68 -14.60
N ASN A 102 -8.06 13.57 -14.67
CA ASN A 102 -8.20 12.62 -15.76
C ASN A 102 -7.82 11.19 -15.34
N ARG A 103 -8.06 10.25 -16.25
CA ARG A 103 -7.80 8.82 -16.07
C ARG A 103 -6.33 8.51 -15.81
N GLU A 104 -5.40 9.20 -16.47
CA GLU A 104 -3.97 8.97 -16.33
C GLU A 104 -3.48 9.37 -14.93
N GLU A 105 -3.87 10.57 -14.47
CA GLU A 105 -3.61 11.05 -13.12
C GLU A 105 -4.21 10.10 -12.07
N THR A 106 -5.44 9.63 -12.28
CA THR A 106 -6.12 8.71 -11.36
C THR A 106 -5.40 7.36 -11.27
N LEU A 107 -4.92 6.82 -12.40
CA LEU A 107 -4.13 5.58 -12.41
C LEU A 107 -2.77 5.78 -11.74
N LYS A 108 -2.10 6.90 -12.00
CA LYS A 108 -0.83 7.25 -11.36
C LYS A 108 -0.99 7.39 -9.85
N PHE A 109 -2.06 8.07 -9.42
CA PHE A 109 -2.44 8.22 -8.02
C PHE A 109 -2.60 6.87 -7.31
N ALA A 110 -3.39 5.96 -7.89
CA ALA A 110 -3.58 4.62 -7.33
C ALA A 110 -2.26 3.84 -7.19
N ARG A 111 -1.33 4.00 -8.15
CA ARG A 111 0.01 3.40 -8.08
C ARG A 111 0.88 4.00 -6.99
N LEU A 112 0.79 5.31 -6.77
CA LEU A 112 1.52 5.98 -5.69
C LEU A 112 1.01 5.52 -4.32
N MET A 113 -0.31 5.31 -4.17
CA MET A 113 -0.87 4.77 -2.93
C MET A 113 -0.31 3.37 -2.56
N VAL A 114 -0.03 2.52 -3.55
CA VAL A 114 0.60 1.21 -3.29
C VAL A 114 2.03 1.34 -2.77
N ARG A 115 2.76 2.39 -3.21
CA ARG A 115 4.18 2.60 -2.89
C ARG A 115 4.39 3.44 -1.62
N ALA A 116 3.40 4.25 -1.23
CA ALA A 116 3.54 5.20 -0.12
C ALA A 116 3.55 4.49 1.24
N GLU A 117 4.73 4.40 1.82
CA GLU A 117 4.98 3.80 3.14
C GLU A 117 5.03 4.86 4.23
N GLU A 118 5.53 6.06 3.92
CA GLU A 118 5.66 7.15 4.89
C GLU A 118 4.31 7.83 5.17
N SER A 119 4.09 8.19 6.45
CA SER A 119 2.87 8.89 6.88
C SER A 119 2.67 10.22 6.13
N SER A 120 3.74 10.99 5.89
CA SER A 120 3.69 12.27 5.16
C SER A 120 3.12 12.10 3.75
N ALA A 121 3.64 11.13 2.99
CA ALA A 121 3.17 10.79 1.64
C ALA A 121 1.71 10.31 1.64
N ARG A 122 1.30 9.50 2.63
CA ARG A 122 -0.10 9.07 2.78
C ARG A 122 -1.02 10.26 3.01
N HIS A 123 -0.65 11.20 3.88
CA HIS A 123 -1.43 12.41 4.12
C HIS A 123 -1.58 13.26 2.85
N GLN A 124 -0.50 13.46 2.10
CA GLN A 124 -0.53 14.22 0.84
C GLN A 124 -1.45 13.55 -0.20
N LEU A 125 -1.37 12.22 -0.34
CA LEU A 125 -2.24 11.48 -1.26
C LEU A 125 -3.70 11.56 -0.83
N LEU A 126 -4.01 11.45 0.47
CA LEU A 126 -5.38 11.64 0.96
C LEU A 126 -5.88 13.06 0.67
N ASP A 127 -5.04 14.08 0.85
CA ASP A 127 -5.41 15.48 0.54
C ASP A 127 -5.72 15.68 -0.95
N ILE A 128 -4.99 15.01 -1.85
CA ILE A 128 -5.25 15.07 -3.30
C ILE A 128 -6.64 14.52 -3.63
N ILE A 129 -7.00 13.35 -3.10
CA ILE A 129 -8.30 12.75 -3.40
C ILE A 129 -9.45 13.50 -2.70
N ILE A 130 -9.25 14.05 -1.50
CA ILE A 130 -10.24 14.90 -0.82
C ILE A 130 -10.55 16.16 -1.64
N LYS A 131 -9.54 16.77 -2.27
CA LYS A 131 -9.72 17.96 -3.14
C LYS A 131 -10.30 17.63 -4.52
N THR A 132 -10.42 16.36 -4.88
CA THR A 132 -10.84 15.97 -6.23
C THR A 132 -12.34 16.21 -6.42
N GLU A 133 -12.67 17.21 -7.23
CA GLU A 133 -14.06 17.58 -7.56
C GLU A 133 -14.66 16.68 -8.65
N GLU A 134 -13.81 16.12 -9.52
CA GLU A 134 -14.23 15.37 -10.70
C GLU A 134 -14.77 13.97 -10.35
N GLN A 135 -16.09 13.80 -10.46
CA GLN A 135 -16.77 12.55 -10.12
C GLN A 135 -16.31 11.37 -10.99
N ALA A 136 -15.93 11.61 -12.24
CA ALA A 136 -15.38 10.56 -13.09
C ALA A 136 -14.07 10.00 -12.53
N CYS A 137 -13.20 10.84 -11.97
CA CYS A 137 -11.94 10.42 -11.35
C CYS A 137 -12.18 9.67 -10.04
N LEU A 138 -13.14 10.10 -9.21
CA LEU A 138 -13.50 9.39 -7.98
C LEU A 138 -14.08 7.99 -8.28
N ARG A 139 -14.88 7.86 -9.34
CA ARG A 139 -15.39 6.56 -9.80
C ARG A 139 -14.27 5.69 -10.37
N LEU A 140 -13.39 6.26 -11.19
CA LEU A 140 -12.21 5.54 -11.69
C LEU A 140 -11.29 5.06 -10.56
N PHE A 141 -11.15 5.82 -9.48
CA PHE A 141 -10.40 5.39 -8.31
C PHE A 141 -10.99 4.11 -7.69
N LEU A 142 -12.33 4.01 -7.59
CA LEU A 142 -12.99 2.79 -7.16
C LEU A 142 -12.73 1.63 -8.13
N ASP A 143 -12.80 1.89 -9.44
CA ASP A 143 -12.48 0.89 -10.49
C ASP A 143 -11.02 0.42 -10.41
N TYR A 144 -10.11 1.26 -9.93
CA TYR A 144 -8.70 0.95 -9.68
C TYR A 144 -8.43 0.44 -8.27
N HIS A 145 -9.41 -0.26 -7.69
CA HIS A 145 -9.29 -0.90 -6.37
C HIS A 145 -9.01 0.07 -5.21
N GLY A 146 -9.54 1.29 -5.30
CA GLY A 146 -9.35 2.31 -4.28
C GLY A 146 -9.78 1.90 -2.86
N LEU A 147 -10.89 1.15 -2.74
CA LEU A 147 -11.35 0.67 -1.42
C LEU A 147 -10.37 -0.34 -0.78
N PRO A 148 -9.91 -1.40 -1.48
CA PRO A 148 -8.82 -2.25 -0.98
C PRO A 148 -7.54 -1.50 -0.60
N LEU A 149 -7.16 -0.46 -1.35
CA LEU A 149 -5.98 0.37 -1.02
C LEU A 149 -6.19 1.14 0.29
N LEU A 150 -7.35 1.77 0.45
CA LEU A 150 -7.71 2.44 1.70
C LEU A 150 -7.74 1.44 2.87
N TRP A 151 -8.39 0.29 2.69
CA TRP A 151 -8.43 -0.76 3.71
C TRP A 151 -7.03 -1.16 4.19
N SER A 152 -6.06 -1.34 3.27
CA SER A 152 -4.67 -1.65 3.63
C SER A 152 -4.03 -0.57 4.50
N TRP A 153 -4.33 0.71 4.29
CA TRP A 153 -3.86 1.77 5.17
C TRP A 153 -4.63 1.82 6.49
N MET A 154 -5.91 1.45 6.49
CA MET A 154 -6.73 1.40 7.69
C MET A 154 -6.29 0.30 8.67
N THR A 155 -5.80 -0.84 8.18
CA THR A 155 -5.28 -1.91 9.04
C THR A 155 -3.97 -1.55 9.72
N ASP A 156 -3.18 -0.70 9.06
CA ASP A 156 -1.80 -0.42 9.46
C ASP A 156 -1.66 0.89 10.24
N THR A 157 -2.72 1.71 10.30
CA THR A 157 -2.67 3.04 10.92
C THR A 157 -3.08 3.06 12.39
N VAL A 158 -2.26 3.71 13.20
CA VAL A 158 -2.55 4.09 14.59
C VAL A 158 -2.80 5.59 14.75
N GLU A 159 -2.50 6.38 13.72
CA GLU A 159 -2.56 7.84 13.75
C GLU A 159 -4.01 8.32 13.58
N LEU A 160 -4.52 9.06 14.57
CA LEU A 160 -5.90 9.54 14.59
C LEU A 160 -6.20 10.47 13.40
N ASP A 161 -5.27 11.37 13.06
CA ASP A 161 -5.44 12.30 11.95
C ASP A 161 -5.56 11.57 10.60
N LEU A 162 -4.77 10.50 10.41
CA LEU A 162 -4.87 9.67 9.22
C LEU A 162 -6.19 8.89 9.18
N LYS A 163 -6.67 8.37 10.32
CA LYS A 163 -8.00 7.73 10.42
C LYS A 163 -9.10 8.71 9.99
N VAL A 164 -9.06 9.96 10.48
CA VAL A 164 -10.03 11.02 10.13
C VAL A 164 -10.00 11.32 8.63
N LYS A 165 -8.82 11.50 8.03
CA LYS A 165 -8.71 11.75 6.59
C LYS A 165 -9.23 10.58 5.75
N ILE A 166 -8.94 9.34 6.14
CA ILE A 166 -9.48 8.16 5.43
C ILE A 166 -11.02 8.15 5.49
N LEU A 167 -11.62 8.43 6.65
CA LEU A 167 -13.07 8.51 6.79
C LEU A 167 -13.69 9.64 5.93
N GLN A 168 -13.01 10.78 5.80
CA GLN A 168 -13.42 11.86 4.88
C GLN A 168 -13.41 11.40 3.42
N VAL A 169 -12.36 10.67 3.00
CA VAL A 169 -12.31 10.07 1.65
C VAL A 169 -13.46 9.10 1.44
N LEU A 170 -13.72 8.21 2.39
CA LEU A 170 -14.82 7.24 2.29
C LEU A 170 -16.19 7.91 2.16
N ALA A 171 -16.41 9.05 2.83
CA ALA A 171 -17.63 9.83 2.71
C ALA A 171 -17.77 10.54 1.34
N LEU A 172 -16.66 10.85 0.69
CA LEU A 172 -16.61 11.55 -0.60
C LEU A 172 -16.78 10.61 -1.80
N LEU A 173 -16.36 9.34 -1.69
CA LEU A 173 -16.39 8.40 -2.81
C LEU A 173 -17.82 8.02 -3.22
N PRO A 174 -18.13 7.94 -4.53
CA PRO A 174 -19.46 7.60 -5.03
C PRO A 174 -19.73 6.08 -4.97
N VAL A 175 -19.75 5.53 -3.75
CA VAL A 175 -19.97 4.11 -3.48
C VAL A 175 -21.42 3.76 -3.78
N SER A 176 -21.64 2.97 -4.83
CA SER A 176 -22.97 2.68 -5.37
C SER A 176 -23.74 1.62 -4.58
N ASN A 177 -23.05 0.70 -3.91
CA ASN A 177 -23.68 -0.38 -3.14
C ASN A 177 -22.82 -0.74 -1.92
N LYS A 178 -23.51 -1.00 -0.79
CA LYS A 178 -22.94 -1.54 0.45
C LYS A 178 -22.09 -2.80 0.22
N THR A 179 -22.39 -3.62 -0.79
CA THR A 179 -21.56 -4.78 -1.17
C THR A 179 -20.09 -4.41 -1.41
N MET A 180 -19.80 -3.27 -2.05
CA MET A 180 -18.41 -2.86 -2.31
C MET A 180 -17.62 -2.61 -1.01
N LEU A 181 -18.29 -2.12 0.03
CA LEU A 181 -17.66 -1.85 1.33
C LEU A 181 -17.44 -3.13 2.14
N LEU A 182 -18.32 -4.12 1.97
CA LEU A 182 -18.20 -5.44 2.57
C LEU A 182 -17.08 -6.25 1.90
N ASP A 183 -17.05 -6.28 0.57
CA ASP A 183 -16.04 -7.02 -0.21
C ASP A 183 -14.62 -6.47 0.03
N SER A 184 -14.50 -5.15 0.21
CA SER A 184 -13.25 -4.49 0.57
C SER A 184 -12.90 -4.58 2.05
N LYS A 185 -13.82 -5.07 2.90
CA LYS A 185 -13.69 -5.15 4.37
C LYS A 185 -13.50 -3.81 5.08
N VAL A 186 -13.75 -2.70 4.38
CA VAL A 186 -13.66 -1.34 4.93
C VAL A 186 -14.65 -1.18 6.08
N MET A 187 -15.90 -1.65 5.93
CA MET A 187 -16.91 -1.52 6.99
C MET A 187 -16.47 -2.13 8.32
N ASN A 188 -15.87 -3.32 8.28
CA ASN A 188 -15.44 -4.02 9.49
C ASN A 188 -14.38 -3.22 10.26
N ILE A 189 -13.49 -2.51 9.56
CA ILE A 189 -12.48 -1.67 10.20
C ILE A 189 -13.11 -0.38 10.73
N VAL A 190 -14.07 0.21 10.02
CA VAL A 190 -14.82 1.38 10.52
C VAL A 190 -15.57 1.02 11.81
N GLU A 191 -16.27 -0.12 11.84
CA GLU A 191 -16.96 -0.61 13.04
C GLU A 191 -15.98 -0.80 14.20
N LYS A 192 -14.83 -1.43 13.93
CA LYS A 192 -13.76 -1.58 14.93
C LYS A 192 -13.27 -0.24 15.48
N TRP A 193 -13.03 0.75 14.62
CA TRP A 193 -12.60 2.08 15.06
C TRP A 193 -13.66 2.80 15.90
N VAL A 194 -14.95 2.58 15.60
CA VAL A 194 -16.05 3.10 16.43
C VAL A 194 -16.01 2.45 17.81
N GLU A 195 -15.86 1.13 17.89
CA GLU A 195 -15.76 0.40 19.16
C GLU A 195 -14.57 0.88 20.00
N GLU A 196 -13.38 0.97 19.41
CA GLU A 196 -12.16 1.53 20.03
C GLU A 196 -12.45 2.92 20.64
N PHE A 197 -13.09 3.81 19.87
CA PHE A 197 -13.40 5.17 20.34
C PHE A 197 -14.47 5.20 21.45
N THR A 198 -15.42 4.28 21.44
CA THR A 198 -16.43 4.18 22.52
C THR A 198 -15.84 3.62 23.81
N ALA A 199 -14.90 2.67 23.72
CA ALA A 199 -14.20 2.12 24.88
C ALA A 199 -13.33 3.19 25.57
N ASP A 200 -12.57 3.97 24.80
CA ASP A 200 -11.74 5.08 25.32
C ASP A 200 -12.57 6.16 26.05
N LYS A 201 -13.80 6.41 25.59
CA LYS A 201 -14.72 7.34 26.26
C LYS A 201 -15.26 6.79 27.57
N GLN A 202 -15.57 5.50 27.61
CA GLN A 202 -16.04 4.84 28.82
C GLN A 202 -14.93 4.81 29.88
N GLU A 203 -13.71 4.43 29.50
CA GLU A 203 -12.56 4.41 30.42
C GLU A 203 -12.23 5.81 30.96
N ASN A 204 -12.24 6.85 30.12
CA ASN A 204 -12.05 8.23 30.59
C ASN A 204 -13.17 8.73 31.50
N SER A 205 -14.41 8.27 31.27
CA SER A 205 -15.55 8.57 32.16
C SER A 205 -15.38 7.89 33.52
N ASP A 206 -14.96 6.63 33.53
CA ASP A 206 -14.76 5.83 34.74
C ASP A 206 -13.57 6.36 35.57
N ILE A 207 -12.48 6.78 34.92
CA ILE A 207 -11.35 7.44 35.59
C ILE A 207 -11.78 8.78 36.22
N LYS A 208 -12.57 9.60 35.51
CA LYS A 208 -13.14 10.84 36.07
C LYS A 208 -14.04 10.57 37.28
N ALA A 209 -14.88 9.54 37.20
CA ALA A 209 -15.77 9.16 38.30
C ALA A 209 -14.97 8.69 39.53
N LEU A 210 -13.91 7.92 39.33
CA LEU A 210 -12.99 7.49 40.38
C LEU A 210 -12.26 8.70 41.00
N GLN A 211 -11.73 9.63 40.21
CA GLN A 211 -11.03 10.84 40.73
C GLN A 211 -11.95 11.76 41.56
N CYS A 212 -13.22 11.89 41.20
CA CYS A 212 -14.21 12.61 42.02
C CYS A 212 -14.47 11.93 43.37
N SER A 213 -14.36 10.60 43.46
CA SER A 213 -14.57 9.86 44.72
C SER A 213 -13.40 9.95 45.70
N VAL A 214 -12.17 10.23 45.24
CA VAL A 214 -10.98 10.30 46.11
C VAL A 214 -10.66 11.71 46.62
N THR A 215 -11.32 12.75 46.10
CA THR A 215 -11.04 14.16 46.42
C THR A 215 -12.03 14.82 47.38
N SER A 216 -13.00 14.08 47.92
CA SER A 216 -13.85 14.58 49.01
C SER A 216 -13.03 14.68 50.31
N PRO A 217 -12.81 15.90 50.87
CA PRO A 217 -12.18 16.04 52.18
C PRO A 217 -13.11 15.41 53.22
N SER A 218 -12.54 14.59 54.10
CA SER A 218 -13.25 14.12 55.29
C SER A 218 -13.37 15.30 56.24
N GLU A 219 -14.59 15.78 56.48
CA GLU A 219 -14.90 16.72 57.56
C GLU A 219 -14.65 16.12 58.94
#